data_AF-A0AAW4IB99-F1
#
_entry.id   AF-A0AAW4IB99-F1
#
_cell.length_a   1.000
_cell.length_b   1.000
_cell.length_c   1.000
_cell.angle_alpha   90.00
_cell.angle_beta   90.00
_cell.angle_gamma   90.00
#
_symmetry.space_group_name_H-M   'P 1'
#
loop_
_entity.id
_entity.type
_entity.pdbx_description
1 polymer ?
#
loop_
_entity_poly.entity_id
_entity_poly.type
_entity_poly.pdbx_seq_one_letter_code
_entity_poly.pdbx_strand_id
1 'polypeptide(L)'
;MAGANANFRFVNAMLNIGYLTGAIVITEERDRFYVRQTGNEQLDIPVFLPNLGYRMPPRNSIKTVVVHCYSHITDSGTSVKPVVVSVSDPSVLTMPPMSNFLLGFRNKISSEKLEHLMGEIKLPYHRDGSIKKEFLDLLKEENSQDEAISAIIEMYEMTRGSNRTGALDNNGNRVMIAGFVDRRSYVPPNEYQEHGHGRVDIRQHEERDKSLPIRLVGSQVRPQLERVKHPGVAIKVAGRLRRKIVPAPDGQGIISDVVYIETDLLQRANQGQDILSVPGWITTYRDEMLRRREAVAKQSPDTAPIEGGPTGGSDEALDNAG
;
A
#
# COMPACT_ATOMS: atom_id res chain seq x y z
N MET A 1 -14.56 -24.89 16.79
CA MET A 1 -15.44 -23.94 16.08
C MET A 1 -14.66 -23.20 14.99
N ALA A 2 -14.43 -23.83 13.83
CA ALA A 2 -13.48 -23.35 12.81
C ALA A 2 -14.14 -23.04 11.45
N GLY A 3 -15.32 -22.40 11.45
CA GLY A 3 -16.14 -22.25 10.23
C GLY A 3 -16.48 -20.82 9.78
N ALA A 4 -16.35 -19.80 10.62
CA ALA A 4 -16.87 -18.45 10.32
C ALA A 4 -15.82 -17.40 9.92
N ASN A 5 -14.52 -17.66 10.12
CA ASN A 5 -13.46 -16.66 9.94
C ASN A 5 -12.73 -16.71 8.58
N ALA A 6 -13.13 -17.58 7.65
CA ALA A 6 -12.52 -17.57 6.31
C ALA A 6 -13.05 -16.43 5.43
N ASN A 7 -14.31 -16.04 5.59
CA ASN A 7 -14.98 -15.10 4.67
C ASN A 7 -14.55 -13.64 4.78
N PHE A 8 -14.03 -13.18 5.92
CA PHE A 8 -13.69 -11.76 6.08
C PHE A 8 -12.51 -11.32 5.20
N ARG A 9 -11.73 -12.26 4.66
CA ARG A 9 -10.54 -11.96 3.84
C ARG A 9 -10.86 -11.86 2.34
N PHE A 10 -12.09 -12.11 1.94
CA PHE A 10 -12.47 -12.19 0.54
C PHE A 10 -13.49 -11.13 0.18
N VAL A 11 -13.34 -10.55 -1.00
CA VAL A 11 -14.32 -9.70 -1.66
C VAL A 11 -14.66 -10.40 -2.98
N ASN A 12 -15.94 -10.68 -3.22
CA ASN A 12 -16.41 -11.42 -4.40
C ASN A 12 -15.64 -12.73 -4.66
N ALA A 13 -15.47 -13.54 -3.62
CA ALA A 13 -14.74 -14.82 -3.68
C ALA A 13 -13.24 -14.69 -4.06
N MET A 14 -12.66 -13.48 -4.03
CA MET A 14 -11.26 -13.22 -4.31
C MET A 14 -10.57 -12.61 -3.09
N LEU A 15 -9.34 -13.06 -2.80
CA LEU A 15 -8.56 -12.58 -1.65
C LEU A 15 -8.45 -11.05 -1.73
N ASN A 16 -8.86 -10.37 -0.68
CA ASN A 16 -8.78 -8.93 -0.55
C ASN A 16 -8.64 -8.58 0.93
N ILE A 17 -7.40 -8.38 1.37
CA ILE A 17 -7.14 -7.97 2.74
C ILE A 17 -5.84 -7.19 2.85
N GLY A 18 -5.88 -6.09 3.59
CA GLY A 18 -4.71 -5.31 3.98
C GLY A 18 -4.57 -5.21 5.49
N TYR A 19 -3.33 -5.12 5.97
CA TYR A 19 -2.96 -4.87 7.34
C TYR A 19 -2.08 -3.63 7.36
N LEU A 20 -2.57 -2.57 8.00
CA LEU A 20 -1.92 -1.27 8.10
C LEU A 20 -1.69 -0.95 9.58
N THR A 21 -0.46 -1.08 10.03
CA THR A 21 0.01 -0.69 11.36
C THR A 21 0.59 0.72 11.29
N GLY A 22 0.10 1.63 12.12
CA GLY A 22 0.61 3.00 12.19
C GLY A 22 -0.15 3.89 13.17
N ALA A 23 0.20 5.17 13.18
CA ALA A 23 -0.55 6.16 13.95
C ALA A 23 -1.93 6.39 13.38
N ILE A 24 -2.93 6.46 14.24
CA ILE A 24 -4.24 6.99 13.87
C ILE A 24 -4.21 8.51 13.90
N VAL A 25 -4.43 9.12 12.74
CA VAL A 25 -4.60 10.56 12.58
C VAL A 25 -6.05 10.83 12.18
N ILE A 26 -6.73 11.66 12.97
CA ILE A 26 -8.11 12.08 12.72
C ILE A 26 -8.09 13.51 12.19
N THR A 27 -8.84 13.75 11.12
CA THR A 27 -9.06 15.07 10.52
C THR A 27 -10.51 15.49 10.71
N GLU A 28 -10.91 16.65 10.18
CA GLU A 28 -12.31 17.12 10.22
C GLU A 28 -13.26 16.24 9.39
N GLU A 29 -12.71 15.50 8.43
CA GLU A 29 -13.44 14.57 7.58
C GLU A 29 -14.01 13.40 8.41
N ARG A 30 -15.33 13.24 8.41
CA ARG A 30 -16.03 12.25 9.25
C ARG A 30 -16.10 10.86 8.65
N ASP A 31 -15.80 10.69 7.38
CA ASP A 31 -15.93 9.44 6.64
C ASP A 31 -14.63 8.62 6.56
N ARG A 32 -13.52 9.17 7.07
CA ARG A 32 -12.20 8.53 7.06
C ARG A 32 -11.31 8.99 8.19
N PHE A 33 -10.29 8.19 8.46
CA PHE A 33 -9.12 8.58 9.25
C PHE A 33 -7.88 8.22 8.46
N TYR A 34 -6.70 8.61 8.94
CA TYR A 34 -5.45 8.38 8.26
C TYR A 34 -4.56 7.45 9.09
N VAL A 35 -3.85 6.56 8.42
CA VAL A 35 -2.81 5.72 9.02
C VAL A 35 -1.46 6.27 8.62
N ARG A 36 -0.76 6.84 9.60
CA ARG A 36 0.58 7.39 9.43
C ARG A 36 1.64 6.32 9.69
N GLN A 37 2.45 6.06 8.67
CA GLN A 37 3.53 5.05 8.71
C GLN A 37 4.92 5.64 8.44
N THR A 38 4.97 6.90 8.00
CA THR A 38 6.22 7.64 7.76
C THR A 38 6.12 8.98 8.48
N GLY A 39 7.21 9.74 8.58
CA GLY A 39 7.13 11.10 9.11
C GLY A 39 6.88 12.17 8.06
N ASN A 40 6.46 11.80 6.85
CA ASN A 40 5.87 12.74 5.90
C ASN A 40 4.35 12.63 6.01
N GLU A 41 3.72 13.63 6.64
CA GLU A 41 2.27 13.67 6.89
C GLU A 41 1.46 13.65 5.59
N GLN A 42 2.02 14.13 4.48
CA GLN A 42 1.36 14.10 3.18
C GLN A 42 1.19 12.67 2.66
N LEU A 43 2.06 11.74 3.07
CA LEU A 43 2.01 10.34 2.62
C LEU A 43 1.15 9.45 3.53
N ASP A 44 0.43 10.03 4.49
CA ASP A 44 -0.50 9.28 5.32
C ASP A 44 -1.57 8.61 4.46
N ILE A 45 -1.87 7.34 4.75
CA ILE A 45 -2.80 6.54 3.96
C ILE A 45 -4.22 6.80 4.46
N PRO A 46 -5.13 7.35 3.64
CA PRO A 46 -6.53 7.51 4.03
C PRO A 46 -7.19 6.14 4.15
N VAL A 47 -7.86 5.87 5.27
CA VAL A 47 -8.67 4.67 5.51
C VAL A 47 -10.11 5.09 5.75
N PHE A 48 -11.00 4.59 4.92
CA PHE A 48 -12.41 4.96 4.90
C PHE A 48 -13.23 4.10 5.85
N LEU A 49 -14.22 4.72 6.49
CA LEU A 49 -15.18 4.02 7.33
C LEU A 49 -16.17 3.22 6.48
N PRO A 50 -16.61 2.03 6.94
CA PRO A 50 -17.65 1.27 6.26
C PRO A 50 -19.01 1.97 6.33
N ASN A 51 -19.24 2.77 7.36
CA ASN A 51 -20.42 3.61 7.57
C ASN A 51 -20.11 4.72 8.60
N LEU A 52 -20.95 5.76 8.64
CA LEU A 52 -20.77 6.92 9.53
C LEU A 52 -20.94 6.58 11.03
N GLY A 53 -21.54 5.44 11.37
CA GLY A 53 -21.70 4.98 12.75
C GLY A 53 -20.49 4.21 13.29
N TYR A 54 -19.46 3.99 12.47
CA TYR A 54 -18.26 3.25 12.89
C TYR A 54 -17.50 4.05 13.95
N ARG A 55 -17.19 3.40 15.08
CA ARG A 55 -16.44 4.04 16.18
C ARG A 55 -15.02 4.36 15.72
N MET A 56 -14.70 5.65 15.64
CA MET A 56 -13.36 6.10 15.31
C MET A 56 -12.33 5.54 16.32
N PRO A 57 -11.19 5.02 15.84
CA PRO A 57 -10.12 4.62 16.73
C PRO A 57 -9.51 5.86 17.43
N PRO A 58 -8.90 5.72 18.62
CA PRO A 58 -8.39 6.87 19.36
C PRO A 58 -7.31 7.62 18.59
N ARG A 59 -7.38 8.96 18.55
CA ARG A 59 -6.37 9.82 17.93
C ARG A 59 -4.99 9.57 18.55
N ASN A 60 -3.96 9.61 17.71
CA ASN A 60 -2.55 9.42 18.08
C ASN A 60 -2.28 8.08 18.80
N SER A 61 -3.17 7.09 18.63
CA SER A 61 -2.89 5.71 19.05
C SER A 61 -2.23 4.94 17.92
N ILE A 62 -1.34 4.00 18.26
CA ILE A 62 -0.86 3.04 17.29
C ILE A 62 -1.86 1.90 17.24
N LYS A 63 -2.31 1.57 16.03
CA LYS A 63 -3.22 0.46 15.79
C LYS A 63 -2.81 -0.30 14.55
N THR A 64 -3.18 -1.57 14.50
CA THR A 64 -3.27 -2.32 13.25
C THR A 64 -4.70 -2.22 12.73
N VAL A 65 -4.81 -1.73 11.50
CA VAL A 65 -6.06 -1.53 10.80
C VAL A 65 -6.16 -2.57 9.70
N VAL A 66 -7.14 -3.44 9.80
CA VAL A 66 -7.46 -4.42 8.75
C VAL A 66 -8.40 -3.76 7.76
N VAL A 67 -8.09 -3.83 6.47
CA VAL A 67 -8.83 -3.16 5.41
C VAL A 67 -9.19 -4.10 4.27
N HIS A 68 -10.28 -3.79 3.58
CA HIS A 68 -10.53 -4.22 2.20
C HIS A 68 -10.17 -3.10 1.24
N CYS A 69 -9.50 -3.42 0.15
CA CYS A 69 -9.12 -2.47 -0.88
C CYS A 69 -10.18 -2.46 -1.98
N TYR A 70 -10.91 -1.37 -2.13
CA TYR A 70 -11.79 -1.14 -3.27
C TYR A 70 -11.14 -0.19 -4.25
N SER A 71 -11.59 -0.20 -5.50
CA SER A 71 -11.21 0.85 -6.44
C SER A 71 -12.17 2.04 -6.30
N HIS A 72 -11.65 3.24 -6.47
CA HIS A 72 -12.44 4.44 -6.66
C HIS A 72 -11.78 5.34 -7.71
N ILE A 73 -12.59 6.05 -8.47
CA ILE A 73 -12.11 7.06 -9.41
C ILE A 73 -12.07 8.38 -8.65
N THR A 74 -10.91 9.03 -8.64
CA THR A 74 -10.73 10.41 -8.22
C THR A 74 -10.51 11.29 -9.45
N ASP A 75 -10.50 12.61 -9.25
CA ASP A 75 -10.12 13.57 -10.30
C ASP A 75 -8.72 13.31 -10.85
N SER A 76 -7.85 12.67 -10.06
CA SER A 76 -6.49 12.28 -10.43
C SER A 76 -6.40 10.91 -11.11
N GLY A 77 -7.52 10.19 -11.26
CA GLY A 77 -7.60 8.87 -11.87
C GLY A 77 -7.97 7.76 -10.89
N THR A 78 -7.76 6.52 -11.30
CA THR A 78 -8.11 5.34 -10.48
C THR A 78 -7.17 5.23 -9.28
N SER A 79 -7.75 5.06 -8.09
CA SER A 79 -7.07 5.01 -6.80
C SER A 79 -7.65 3.90 -5.93
N VAL A 80 -6.85 3.38 -4.99
CA VAL A 80 -7.32 2.40 -4.02
C VAL A 80 -8.00 3.10 -2.85
N LYS A 81 -9.23 2.68 -2.55
CA LYS A 81 -10.02 3.05 -1.37
C LYS A 81 -9.93 1.93 -0.34
N PRO A 82 -9.00 1.97 0.63
CA PRO A 82 -8.98 1.00 1.71
C PRO A 82 -10.12 1.33 2.69
N VAL A 83 -11.04 0.39 2.87
CA VAL A 83 -12.18 0.49 3.79
C VAL A 83 -11.91 -0.37 5.02
N VAL A 84 -12.07 0.19 6.21
CA VAL A 84 -11.79 -0.53 7.46
C VAL A 84 -12.76 -1.69 7.69
N VAL A 85 -12.19 -2.82 8.07
CA VAL A 85 -12.89 -4.04 8.51
C VAL A 85 -12.81 -4.15 10.03
N SER A 86 -11.62 -3.98 10.60
CA SER A 86 -11.40 -4.02 12.04
C SER A 86 -10.18 -3.22 12.45
N VAL A 87 -10.17 -2.75 13.69
CA VAL A 87 -9.01 -2.08 14.31
C VAL A 87 -8.64 -2.83 15.58
N SER A 88 -7.36 -3.17 15.73
CA SER A 88 -6.83 -3.85 16.90
C SER A 88 -5.53 -3.20 17.37
N ASP A 89 -5.08 -3.59 18.55
CA ASP A 89 -3.72 -3.27 18.98
C ASP A 89 -2.69 -3.91 18.05
N PRO A 90 -1.53 -3.26 17.86
CA PRO A 90 -0.49 -3.74 16.98
C PRO A 90 0.16 -5.01 17.53
N SER A 91 0.49 -5.94 16.63
CA SER A 91 1.24 -7.13 17.00
C SER A 91 2.68 -6.76 17.35
N VAL A 92 3.26 -7.44 18.35
CA VAL A 92 4.69 -7.37 18.70
C VAL A 92 5.61 -7.75 17.53
N LEU A 93 5.10 -8.44 16.51
CA LEU A 93 5.85 -8.77 15.29
C LEU A 93 5.90 -7.61 14.29
N THR A 94 5.05 -6.60 14.46
CA THR A 94 4.93 -5.44 13.54
C THR A 94 5.52 -4.15 14.11
N MET A 95 5.96 -4.20 15.36
CA MET A 95 6.57 -3.09 16.09
C MET A 95 7.79 -3.58 16.88
N PRO A 96 8.79 -2.72 17.16
CA PRO A 96 9.82 -3.05 18.12
C PRO A 96 9.19 -3.42 19.48
N PRO A 97 9.48 -4.62 20.04
CA PRO A 97 8.80 -5.11 21.24
C PRO A 97 8.88 -4.16 22.43
N MET A 98 10.06 -3.58 22.69
CA MET A 98 10.27 -2.63 23.78
C MET A 98 9.50 -1.33 23.59
N SER A 99 9.43 -0.81 22.35
CA SER A 99 8.61 0.37 22.05
C SER A 99 7.13 0.08 22.29
N ASN A 100 6.63 -1.10 21.90
CA ASN A 100 5.22 -1.44 22.12
C ASN A 100 4.89 -1.62 23.60
N PHE A 101 5.79 -2.25 24.35
CA PHE A 101 5.62 -2.46 25.79
C PHE A 101 5.55 -1.13 26.55
N LEU A 102 6.46 -0.20 26.27
CA LEU A 102 6.47 1.13 26.90
C LEU A 102 5.22 1.96 26.56
N LEU A 103 4.70 1.84 25.34
CA LEU A 103 3.43 2.48 24.95
C LEU A 103 2.21 1.89 25.68
N GLY A 104 2.28 0.63 26.11
CA GLY A 104 1.25 0.01 26.96
C GLY A 104 1.05 0.76 28.28
N PHE A 105 2.08 1.46 28.78
CA PHE A 105 1.98 2.30 29.97
C PHE A 105 1.43 3.70 29.73
N ARG A 106 1.03 4.05 28.50
CA ARG A 106 0.35 5.32 28.21
C ARG A 106 -0.83 5.58 29.15
N ASN A 107 -1.56 4.53 29.54
CA ASN A 107 -2.71 4.63 30.44
C ASN A 107 -2.34 5.02 31.87
N LYS A 108 -1.04 5.01 32.22
CA LYS A 108 -0.50 5.49 33.50
C LYS A 108 -0.12 6.98 33.46
N ILE A 109 -0.26 7.65 32.31
CA ILE A 109 -0.05 9.10 32.18
C ILE A 109 -1.40 9.80 32.34
N SER A 110 -1.46 10.88 33.11
CA SER A 110 -2.65 11.73 33.18
C SER A 110 -3.09 12.21 31.79
N SER A 111 -4.40 12.17 31.52
CA SER A 111 -4.93 12.49 30.18
C SER A 111 -4.60 13.91 29.73
N GLU A 112 -4.58 14.87 30.66
CA GLU A 112 -4.26 16.27 30.40
C GLU A 112 -2.80 16.46 29.93
N LYS A 113 -1.81 15.94 30.68
CA LYS A 113 -0.40 16.04 30.28
C LYS A 113 -0.11 15.30 28.97
N LEU A 114 -0.74 14.15 28.79
CA LEU A 114 -0.63 13.38 27.57
C LEU A 114 -1.21 14.15 26.37
N GLU A 115 -2.37 14.79 26.51
CA GLU A 115 -2.96 15.61 25.45
C GLU A 115 -2.09 16.82 25.12
N HIS A 116 -1.55 17.51 26.13
CA HIS A 116 -0.62 18.63 25.94
C HIS A 116 0.61 18.20 25.14
N LEU A 117 1.31 17.14 25.60
CA LEU A 117 2.48 16.61 24.91
C LEU A 117 2.14 16.17 23.48
N MET A 118 1.03 15.43 23.30
CA MET A 118 0.58 15.01 21.97
C MET A 118 0.17 16.18 21.08
N GLY A 119 -0.19 17.33 21.63
CA GLY A 119 -0.38 18.57 20.88
C GLY A 119 0.93 19.09 20.28
N GLU A 120 2.02 19.01 21.04
CA GLU A 120 3.35 19.48 20.62
C GLU A 120 4.05 18.49 19.68
N ILE A 121 4.20 17.23 20.12
CA ILE A 121 5.01 16.25 19.39
C ILE A 121 4.21 15.50 18.32
N LYS A 122 2.89 15.67 18.30
CA LYS A 122 1.88 15.01 17.45
C LYS A 122 1.80 13.48 17.59
N LEU A 123 2.92 12.82 17.85
CA LEU A 123 3.09 11.37 17.92
C LEU A 123 4.16 11.02 18.94
N PRO A 124 4.01 9.92 19.70
CA PRO A 124 4.99 9.50 20.69
C PRO A 124 6.21 8.81 20.09
N TYR A 125 6.37 8.74 18.76
CA TYR A 125 7.48 8.04 18.09
C TYR A 125 8.12 8.85 16.97
N HIS A 126 9.38 8.53 16.73
CA HIS A 126 10.15 8.93 15.56
C HIS A 126 9.80 8.05 14.35
N ARG A 127 10.33 8.45 13.19
CA ARG A 127 10.11 7.79 11.90
C ARG A 127 10.60 6.34 11.87
N ASP A 128 11.57 6.01 12.71
CA ASP A 128 12.19 4.68 12.83
C ASP A 128 11.43 3.75 13.80
N GLY A 129 10.31 4.20 14.38
CA GLY A 129 9.54 3.41 15.36
C GLY A 129 10.09 3.48 16.79
N SER A 130 11.16 4.27 17.02
CA SER A 130 11.64 4.58 18.36
C SER A 130 10.71 5.59 19.05
N ILE A 131 10.48 5.42 20.35
CA ILE A 131 9.72 6.38 21.18
C ILE A 131 10.50 7.69 21.30
N LYS A 132 9.78 8.81 21.18
CA LYS A 132 10.27 10.17 21.40
C LYS A 132 10.68 10.38 22.84
N LYS A 133 11.79 11.09 23.05
CA LYS A 133 12.35 11.28 24.39
C LYS A 133 11.35 12.00 25.30
N GLU A 134 10.67 13.00 24.75
CA GLU A 134 9.66 13.80 25.43
C GLU A 134 8.52 12.95 26.00
N PHE A 135 8.16 11.83 25.33
CA PHE A 135 7.18 10.88 25.86
C PHE A 135 7.75 10.01 26.97
N LEU A 136 9.01 9.57 26.84
CA LEU A 136 9.68 8.79 27.87
C LEU A 136 9.90 9.59 29.15
N ASP A 137 10.29 10.86 29.00
CA ASP A 137 10.49 11.79 30.11
C ASP A 137 9.16 11.99 30.88
N LEU A 138 8.06 12.22 30.17
CA LEU A 138 6.73 12.32 30.78
C LEU A 138 6.30 11.01 31.46
N LEU A 139 6.53 9.86 30.81
CA LEU A 139 6.21 8.56 31.39
C LEU A 139 7.02 8.33 32.67
N LYS A 140 8.30 8.72 32.69
CA LYS A 140 9.19 8.61 33.84
C LYS A 140 8.78 9.56 34.97
N GLU A 141 8.37 10.78 34.66
CA GLU A 141 7.89 11.76 35.64
C GLU A 141 6.64 11.25 36.37
N GLU A 142 5.61 10.84 35.60
CA GLU A 142 4.33 10.38 36.15
C GLU A 142 4.45 9.04 36.89
N ASN A 143 5.49 8.26 36.59
CA ASN A 143 5.75 6.96 37.19
C ASN A 143 7.07 6.95 37.98
N SER A 144 7.46 8.10 38.54
CA SER A 144 8.74 8.27 39.25
C SER A 144 8.91 7.37 40.47
N GLN A 145 7.82 6.85 41.03
CA GLN A 145 7.85 5.87 42.13
C GLN A 145 7.84 4.40 41.66
N ASP A 146 7.66 4.15 40.36
CA ASP A 146 7.70 2.80 39.77
C ASP A 146 9.12 2.52 39.25
N GLU A 147 9.95 1.94 40.12
CA GLU A 147 11.35 1.60 39.81
C GLU A 147 11.45 0.66 38.60
N ALA A 148 10.48 -0.22 38.40
CA ALA A 148 10.45 -1.14 37.27
C ALA A 148 10.25 -0.39 35.94
N ILE A 149 9.32 0.57 35.89
CA ILE A 149 9.14 1.41 34.70
C ILE A 149 10.39 2.23 34.41
N SER A 150 10.97 2.85 35.43
CA SER A 150 12.19 3.65 35.28
C SER A 150 13.36 2.84 34.73
N ALA A 151 13.59 1.63 35.25
CA ALA A 151 14.63 0.72 34.76
C ALA A 151 14.40 0.28 33.31
N ILE A 152 13.14 0.05 32.92
CA ILE A 152 12.79 -0.36 31.54
C ILE A 152 12.98 0.80 30.56
N ILE A 153 12.64 2.04 30.95
CA ILE A 153 12.90 3.24 30.16
C ILE A 153 14.41 3.40 29.95
N GLU A 154 15.21 3.28 31.01
CA GLU A 154 16.68 3.39 30.92
C GLU A 154 17.28 2.28 30.03
N MET A 155 16.82 1.04 30.17
CA MET A 155 17.22 -0.06 29.30
C MET A 155 16.87 0.22 27.83
N TYR A 156 15.69 0.78 27.57
CA TYR A 156 15.28 1.17 26.23
C TYR A 156 16.19 2.26 25.66
N GLU A 157 16.50 3.31 26.42
CA GLU A 157 17.39 4.39 26.00
C GLU A 157 18.82 3.90 25.71
N MET A 158 19.35 2.99 26.53
CA MET A 158 20.66 2.36 26.32
C MET A 158 20.71 1.48 25.06
N THR A 159 19.60 0.85 24.68
CA THR A 159 19.53 -0.08 23.54
C THR A 159 19.04 0.56 22.25
N ARG A 160 18.51 1.78 22.32
CA ARG A 160 17.90 2.55 21.21
C ARG A 160 18.80 2.72 19.98
N GLY A 161 20.12 2.74 20.16
CA GLY A 161 21.10 2.82 19.06
C GLY A 161 21.66 1.47 18.59
N SER A 162 21.51 0.40 19.39
CA SER A 162 22.00 -0.94 19.08
C SER A 162 20.97 -1.75 18.28
N ASN A 163 19.68 -1.50 18.52
CA ASN A 163 18.58 -2.09 17.77
C ASN A 163 18.38 -1.37 16.43
N ARG A 164 19.26 -1.69 15.48
CA ARG A 164 19.14 -1.32 14.05
C ARG A 164 17.97 -2.01 13.33
N THR A 165 16.87 -2.28 14.03
CA THR A 165 15.60 -2.79 13.47
C THR A 165 14.67 -1.61 13.25
N GLY A 166 15.05 -0.78 12.27
CA GLY A 166 14.30 0.40 11.89
C GLY A 166 12.90 0.08 11.36
N ALA A 167 12.02 1.04 11.62
CA ALA A 167 10.66 1.18 11.12
C ALA A 167 9.64 0.20 11.72
N LEU A 168 8.38 0.64 11.76
CA LEU A 168 7.24 -0.26 11.55
C LEU A 168 7.65 -1.19 10.40
N ASP A 169 7.93 -2.45 10.71
CA ASP A 169 8.60 -3.39 9.80
C ASP A 169 7.87 -3.44 8.44
N ASN A 170 8.50 -3.99 7.41
CA ASN A 170 7.85 -4.37 6.15
C ASN A 170 6.53 -5.16 6.36
N ASN A 171 6.34 -5.77 7.54
CA ASN A 171 5.12 -6.44 7.96
C ASN A 171 3.98 -5.51 8.45
N GLY A 172 4.26 -4.25 8.78
CA GLY A 172 3.28 -3.25 9.22
C GLY A 172 2.48 -2.62 8.07
N ASN A 173 2.85 -2.82 6.82
CA ASN A 173 2.03 -2.44 5.66
C ASN A 173 2.04 -3.60 4.67
N ARG A 174 1.04 -4.47 4.77
CA ARG A 174 0.95 -5.64 3.92
C ARG A 174 -0.46 -5.81 3.38
N VAL A 175 -0.58 -5.84 2.07
CA VAL A 175 -1.83 -6.06 1.35
C VAL A 175 -1.71 -7.29 0.49
N MET A 176 -2.71 -8.15 0.56
CA MET A 176 -2.82 -9.38 -0.22
C MET A 176 -4.12 -9.32 -1.01
N ILE A 177 -3.99 -9.16 -2.33
CA ILE A 177 -5.11 -9.11 -3.28
C ILE A 177 -4.95 -10.25 -4.28
N ALA A 178 -6.05 -10.91 -4.64
CA ALA A 178 -6.13 -11.75 -5.82
C ALA A 178 -7.21 -11.22 -6.76
N GLY A 179 -7.06 -11.45 -8.05
CA GLY A 179 -8.08 -11.08 -9.03
C GLY A 179 -7.60 -11.34 -10.44
N PHE A 180 -8.30 -10.74 -11.39
CA PHE A 180 -8.05 -10.97 -12.81
C PHE A 180 -7.49 -9.72 -13.47
N VAL A 181 -6.43 -9.87 -14.26
CA VAL A 181 -5.77 -8.75 -14.93
C VAL A 181 -6.70 -8.12 -15.96
N ASP A 182 -6.92 -6.80 -15.87
CA ASP A 182 -7.66 -6.04 -16.88
C ASP A 182 -6.71 -5.40 -17.89
N ARG A 183 -5.75 -4.62 -17.37
CA ARG A 183 -4.79 -3.85 -18.16
C ARG A 183 -3.40 -4.00 -17.59
N ARG A 184 -2.42 -3.84 -18.47
CA ARG A 184 -1.01 -3.73 -18.10
C ARG A 184 -0.33 -2.67 -18.98
N SER A 185 0.66 -2.00 -18.43
CA SER A 185 1.58 -1.18 -19.21
C SER A 185 2.94 -1.09 -18.52
N TYR A 186 3.98 -0.84 -19.30
CA TYR A 186 5.30 -0.50 -18.78
C TYR A 186 5.48 1.00 -18.88
N VAL A 187 5.86 1.63 -17.77
CA VAL A 187 6.22 3.04 -17.73
C VAL A 187 7.75 3.11 -17.68
N PRO A 188 8.40 3.69 -18.68
CA PRO A 188 9.85 3.82 -18.68
C PRO A 188 10.34 4.75 -17.55
N PRO A 189 11.63 4.64 -17.17
CA PRO A 189 12.30 5.62 -16.33
C PRO A 189 12.09 7.05 -16.84
N ASN A 190 12.17 8.03 -15.94
CA ASN A 190 12.17 9.45 -16.29
C ASN A 190 13.25 10.19 -15.49
N GLU A 191 13.38 11.51 -15.68
CA GLU A 191 14.39 12.35 -15.01
C GLU A 191 14.38 12.26 -13.47
N TYR A 192 13.25 11.85 -12.88
CA TYR A 192 13.06 11.73 -11.43
C TYR A 192 13.01 10.27 -10.93
N GLN A 193 13.08 9.28 -11.83
CA GLN A 193 12.98 7.85 -11.51
C GLN A 193 13.97 7.07 -12.36
N GLU A 194 15.04 6.57 -11.74
CA GLU A 194 16.10 5.79 -12.40
C GLU A 194 15.57 4.48 -13.02
N HIS A 195 14.53 3.89 -12.44
CA HIS A 195 13.98 2.60 -12.86
C HIS A 195 12.53 2.74 -13.33
N GLY A 196 12.21 2.09 -14.44
CA GLY A 196 10.83 1.99 -14.93
C GLY A 196 9.99 1.09 -14.05
N HIS A 197 8.67 1.24 -14.13
CA HIS A 197 7.73 0.45 -13.34
C HIS A 197 6.60 -0.10 -14.21
N GLY A 198 6.02 -1.22 -13.78
CA GLY A 198 4.82 -1.78 -14.38
C GLY A 198 3.58 -1.17 -13.75
N ARG A 199 2.57 -0.87 -14.56
CA ARG A 199 1.20 -0.65 -14.10
C ARG A 199 0.37 -1.87 -14.46
N VAL A 200 -0.36 -2.41 -13.50
CA VAL A 200 -1.28 -3.52 -13.70
C VAL A 200 -2.58 -3.19 -12.99
N ASP A 201 -3.69 -3.30 -13.69
CA ASP A 201 -5.02 -3.10 -13.12
C ASP A 201 -5.65 -4.47 -12.86
N ILE A 202 -6.08 -4.73 -11.62
CA ILE A 202 -6.71 -6.00 -11.22
C ILE A 202 -8.20 -5.81 -10.97
N ARG A 203 -9.03 -6.68 -11.53
CA ARG A 203 -10.47 -6.70 -11.31
C ARG A 203 -10.89 -7.76 -10.31
N GLN A 204 -11.77 -7.34 -9.41
CA GLN A 204 -12.54 -8.20 -8.51
C GLN A 204 -14.06 -8.03 -8.68
N HIS A 205 -14.48 -7.12 -9.57
CA HIS A 205 -15.88 -6.81 -9.87
C HIS A 205 -16.11 -6.86 -11.38
N GLU A 206 -17.38 -7.05 -11.77
CA GLU A 206 -17.77 -7.05 -13.17
C GLU A 206 -17.59 -5.67 -13.81
N GLU A 207 -17.73 -4.58 -13.06
CA GLU A 207 -17.55 -3.24 -13.63
C GLU A 207 -16.06 -2.92 -13.84
N ARG A 208 -15.71 -2.38 -15.03
CA ARG A 208 -14.31 -2.15 -15.44
C ARG A 208 -13.66 -0.97 -14.71
N ASP A 209 -14.46 0.03 -14.36
CA ASP A 209 -14.09 1.21 -13.59
C ASP A 209 -13.65 0.88 -12.15
N LYS A 210 -14.01 -0.31 -11.66
CA LYS A 210 -13.65 -0.80 -10.32
C LYS A 210 -12.34 -1.60 -10.27
N SER A 211 -11.41 -1.36 -11.19
CA SER A 211 -10.10 -2.04 -11.21
C SER A 211 -9.13 -1.44 -10.19
N LEU A 212 -8.41 -2.27 -9.45
CA LEU A 212 -7.42 -1.86 -8.46
C LEU A 212 -6.07 -1.56 -9.12
N PRO A 213 -5.49 -0.36 -8.96
CA PRO A 213 -4.21 -0.01 -9.54
C PRO A 213 -3.05 -0.62 -8.75
N ILE A 214 -2.25 -1.44 -9.43
CA ILE A 214 -1.04 -2.06 -8.92
C ILE A 214 0.18 -1.46 -9.61
N ARG A 215 1.19 -1.08 -8.84
CA ARG A 215 2.52 -0.70 -9.33
C ARG A 215 3.50 -1.83 -9.07
N LEU A 216 4.00 -2.42 -10.15
CA LEU A 216 5.07 -3.40 -10.11
C LEU A 216 6.43 -2.69 -10.17
N VAL A 217 7.29 -2.94 -9.20
CA VAL A 217 8.64 -2.37 -9.11
C VAL A 217 9.71 -3.47 -9.10
N GLY A 218 10.99 -3.08 -9.20
CA GLY A 218 12.11 -4.00 -9.16
C GLY A 218 12.68 -4.37 -10.53
N SER A 219 13.73 -5.20 -10.54
CA SER A 219 14.47 -5.53 -11.77
C SER A 219 13.71 -6.45 -12.73
N GLN A 220 12.72 -7.19 -12.23
CA GLN A 220 11.97 -8.20 -12.98
C GLN A 220 10.63 -7.70 -13.53
N VAL A 221 10.44 -6.39 -13.66
CA VAL A 221 9.17 -5.79 -14.11
C VAL A 221 8.75 -6.33 -15.49
N ARG A 222 9.63 -6.23 -16.50
CA ARG A 222 9.29 -6.63 -17.88
C ARG A 222 8.94 -8.13 -18.01
N PRO A 223 9.76 -9.07 -17.51
CA PRO A 223 9.40 -10.49 -17.55
C PRO A 223 8.08 -10.80 -16.86
N GLN A 224 7.79 -10.15 -15.73
CA GLN A 224 6.54 -10.36 -15.01
C GLN A 224 5.33 -9.79 -15.76
N LEU A 225 5.45 -8.63 -16.39
CA LEU A 225 4.40 -8.08 -17.24
C LEU A 225 4.09 -8.97 -18.44
N GLU A 226 5.09 -9.65 -19.01
CA GLU A 226 4.87 -10.61 -20.10
C GLU A 226 4.13 -11.86 -19.62
N ARG A 227 4.37 -12.34 -18.39
CA ARG A 227 3.60 -13.46 -17.80
C ARG A 227 2.11 -13.16 -17.65
N VAL A 228 1.75 -11.89 -17.57
CA VAL A 228 0.37 -11.40 -17.46
C VAL A 228 -0.11 -10.68 -18.73
N LYS A 229 0.48 -11.00 -19.88
CA LYS A 229 0.16 -10.36 -21.17
C LYS A 229 -1.30 -10.47 -21.58
N HIS A 230 -2.00 -11.50 -21.13
CA HIS A 230 -3.39 -11.73 -21.48
C HIS A 230 -4.34 -11.19 -20.39
N PRO A 231 -5.33 -10.36 -20.75
CA PRO A 231 -6.41 -10.00 -19.86
C PRO A 231 -7.16 -11.24 -19.37
N GLY A 232 -7.69 -11.18 -18.15
CA GLY A 232 -8.38 -12.26 -17.50
C GLY A 232 -7.44 -13.31 -16.87
N VAL A 233 -6.12 -13.12 -16.88
CA VAL A 233 -5.19 -13.98 -16.14
C VAL A 233 -5.40 -13.76 -14.64
N ALA A 234 -5.57 -14.84 -13.89
CA ALA A 234 -5.75 -14.83 -12.45
C ALA A 234 -4.40 -14.66 -11.75
N ILE A 235 -4.25 -13.58 -10.98
CA ILE A 235 -3.02 -13.27 -10.24
C ILE A 235 -3.30 -12.96 -8.79
N LYS A 236 -2.28 -13.19 -7.98
CA LYS A 236 -2.16 -12.79 -6.58
C LYS A 236 -1.02 -11.78 -6.46
N VAL A 237 -1.27 -10.75 -5.70
CA VAL A 237 -0.33 -9.70 -5.35
C VAL A 237 -0.22 -9.63 -3.83
N ALA A 238 1.02 -9.70 -3.33
CA ALA A 238 1.36 -9.35 -1.96
C ALA A 238 2.25 -8.11 -2.00
N GLY A 239 1.75 -7.00 -1.50
CA GLY A 239 2.40 -5.71 -1.64
C GLY A 239 2.09 -4.76 -0.48
N ARG A 240 2.24 -3.46 -0.71
CA ARG A 240 2.04 -2.40 0.27
C ARG A 240 1.13 -1.32 -0.30
N LEU A 241 0.30 -0.72 0.53
CA LEU A 241 -0.42 0.49 0.12
C LEU A 241 0.54 1.68 0.17
N ARG A 242 0.57 2.45 -0.93
CA ARG A 242 1.37 3.66 -1.06
C ARG A 242 0.48 4.78 -1.57
N ARG A 243 0.73 5.99 -1.12
CA ARG A 243 0.11 7.22 -1.64
C ARG A 243 1.16 7.98 -2.43
N LYS A 244 0.81 8.46 -3.62
CA LYS A 244 1.63 9.37 -4.41
C LYS A 244 0.87 10.67 -4.56
N ILE A 245 1.48 11.74 -4.05
CA ILE A 245 1.03 13.11 -4.25
C ILE A 245 1.98 13.78 -5.23
N VAL A 246 1.42 14.43 -6.24
CA VAL A 246 2.14 15.28 -7.18
C VAL A 246 1.65 16.72 -6.95
N PRO A 247 2.51 17.60 -6.39
CA PRO A 247 2.16 19.00 -6.21
C PRO A 247 2.03 19.70 -7.56
N ALA A 248 1.26 20.79 -7.59
CA ALA A 248 1.17 21.66 -8.77
C ALA A 248 2.51 22.35 -9.08
N PRO A 249 2.81 22.64 -10.36
CA PRO A 249 4.11 23.21 -10.75
C PRO A 249 4.30 24.63 -10.21
N ASP A 250 3.19 25.32 -9.91
CA ASP A 250 3.13 26.63 -9.26
C ASP A 250 3.32 26.55 -7.73
N GLY A 251 3.46 25.34 -7.17
CA GLY A 251 3.56 25.09 -5.74
C GLY A 251 2.23 25.28 -4.98
N GLN A 252 1.13 25.60 -5.67
CA GLN A 252 -0.18 25.83 -5.07
C GLN A 252 -1.11 24.66 -5.38
N GLY A 253 -1.27 23.76 -4.40
CA GLY A 253 -2.21 22.65 -4.48
C GLY A 253 -1.59 21.36 -5.02
N ILE A 254 -2.48 20.41 -5.36
CA ILE A 254 -2.14 19.02 -5.69
C ILE A 254 -2.74 18.69 -7.05
N ILE A 255 -1.90 18.29 -8.02
CA ILE A 255 -2.35 17.83 -9.35
C ILE A 255 -2.89 16.41 -9.26
N SER A 256 -2.18 15.57 -8.51
CA SER A 256 -2.49 14.15 -8.43
C SER A 256 -2.36 13.65 -7.01
N ASP A 257 -3.40 12.99 -6.52
CA ASP A 257 -3.37 12.22 -5.28
C ASP A 257 -3.94 10.82 -5.53
N VAL A 258 -3.07 9.83 -5.53
CA VAL A 258 -3.43 8.45 -5.86
C VAL A 258 -2.84 7.49 -4.85
N VAL A 259 -3.70 6.62 -4.31
CA VAL A 259 -3.31 5.47 -3.52
C VAL A 259 -3.23 4.26 -4.45
N TYR A 260 -2.15 3.49 -4.37
CA TYR A 260 -1.92 2.30 -5.19
C TYR A 260 -1.29 1.19 -4.36
N ILE A 261 -1.35 -0.04 -4.87
CA ILE A 261 -0.65 -1.17 -4.25
C ILE A 261 0.70 -1.36 -4.94
N GLU A 262 1.78 -1.24 -4.19
CA GLU A 262 3.15 -1.46 -4.64
C GLU A 262 3.58 -2.90 -4.38
N THR A 263 4.10 -3.58 -5.39
CA THR A 263 4.62 -4.95 -5.28
C THR A 263 5.87 -5.11 -6.13
N ASP A 264 6.73 -6.05 -5.78
CA ASP A 264 7.86 -6.49 -6.60
C ASP A 264 7.59 -7.82 -7.33
N LEU A 265 6.49 -8.50 -6.98
CA LEU A 265 6.14 -9.81 -7.50
C LEU A 265 4.64 -9.96 -7.82
N LEU A 266 4.36 -10.46 -9.02
CA LEU A 266 3.07 -10.97 -9.46
C LEU A 266 3.11 -12.50 -9.43
N GLN A 267 2.23 -13.10 -8.63
CA GLN A 267 2.10 -14.55 -8.51
C GLN A 267 0.84 -15.00 -9.25
N ARG A 268 0.79 -16.26 -9.71
CA ARG A 268 -0.49 -16.84 -10.14
C ARG A 268 -1.36 -17.06 -8.90
N ALA A 269 -2.65 -16.77 -9.03
CA ALA A 269 -3.59 -17.05 -7.94
C ALA A 269 -3.91 -18.55 -7.89
N ASN A 270 -3.93 -19.11 -6.68
CA ASN A 270 -4.35 -20.49 -6.45
C ASN A 270 -5.87 -20.57 -6.34
N GLN A 271 -6.50 -21.41 -7.15
CA GLN A 271 -7.93 -21.69 -7.03
C GLN A 271 -8.24 -22.43 -5.74
N GLY A 272 -9.34 -22.07 -5.07
CA GLY A 272 -9.75 -22.61 -3.77
C GLY A 272 -9.03 -21.98 -2.56
N GLN A 273 -7.96 -21.20 -2.78
CA GLN A 273 -7.23 -20.49 -1.72
C GLN A 273 -7.26 -18.98 -1.89
N ASP A 274 -6.87 -18.48 -3.06
CA ASP A 274 -6.83 -17.05 -3.36
C ASP A 274 -8.08 -16.61 -4.14
N ILE A 275 -8.65 -17.50 -4.95
CA ILE A 275 -9.91 -17.32 -5.66
C ILE A 275 -10.78 -18.54 -5.39
N LEU A 276 -11.85 -18.35 -4.60
CA LEU A 276 -12.74 -19.44 -4.17
C LEU A 276 -13.63 -19.92 -5.32
N SER A 277 -14.06 -19.00 -6.19
CA SER A 277 -14.87 -19.32 -7.37
C SER A 277 -14.58 -18.31 -8.49
N VAL A 278 -14.49 -18.79 -9.74
CA VAL A 278 -14.33 -17.91 -10.90
C VAL A 278 -15.68 -17.31 -11.28
N PRO A 279 -15.86 -15.98 -11.26
CA PRO A 279 -17.13 -15.36 -11.63
C PRO A 279 -17.45 -15.54 -13.12
N GLY A 280 -18.74 -15.68 -13.47
CA GLY A 280 -19.17 -15.90 -14.85
C GLY A 280 -18.77 -14.77 -15.82
N TRP A 281 -18.73 -13.53 -15.36
CA TRP A 281 -18.31 -12.38 -16.16
C TRP A 281 -16.87 -12.46 -16.65
N ILE A 282 -15.99 -13.25 -15.99
CA ILE A 282 -14.62 -13.46 -16.44
C ILE A 282 -14.57 -14.27 -17.74
N THR A 283 -15.45 -15.26 -17.89
CA THR A 283 -15.52 -16.05 -19.12
C THR A 283 -15.93 -15.15 -20.28
N THR A 284 -17.01 -14.39 -20.11
CA THR A 284 -17.47 -13.40 -21.10
C THR A 284 -16.38 -12.38 -21.44
N TYR A 285 -15.67 -11.89 -20.43
CA TYR A 285 -14.60 -10.92 -20.61
C TYR A 285 -13.41 -11.48 -21.41
N ARG A 286 -13.00 -12.73 -21.13
CA ARG A 286 -11.92 -13.39 -21.87
C ARG A 286 -12.30 -13.57 -23.35
N ASP A 287 -13.52 -14.02 -23.61
CA ASP A 287 -14.03 -14.23 -24.96
C ASP A 287 -14.13 -12.90 -25.73
N GLU A 288 -14.62 -11.84 -25.08
CA GLU A 288 -14.68 -10.50 -25.66
C GLU A 288 -13.28 -10.00 -26.06
N MET A 289 -12.29 -10.16 -25.19
CA MET A 289 -10.92 -9.71 -25.45
C MET A 289 -10.22 -10.55 -26.52
N LEU A 290 -10.55 -11.84 -26.63
CA LEU A 290 -10.09 -12.70 -27.74
C LEU A 290 -10.66 -12.24 -29.08
N ARG A 291 -11.98 -12.03 -29.17
CA ARG A 291 -12.63 -11.53 -30.39
C ARG A 291 -12.07 -10.17 -30.84
N ARG A 292 -11.83 -9.25 -29.89
CA ARG A 292 -11.20 -7.95 -30.18
C ARG A 292 -9.79 -8.11 -30.76
N ARG A 293 -9.00 -9.04 -30.23
CA ARG A 293 -7.65 -9.32 -30.76
C ARG A 293 -7.70 -9.89 -32.17
N GLU A 294 -8.60 -10.85 -32.41
CA GLU A 294 -8.79 -11.41 -33.76
C GLU A 294 -9.25 -10.35 -34.76
N ALA A 295 -10.11 -9.42 -34.35
CA ALA A 295 -10.53 -8.30 -35.19
C ALA A 295 -9.37 -7.35 -35.52
N VAL A 296 -8.53 -7.00 -34.54
CA VAL A 296 -7.34 -6.16 -34.75
C VAL A 296 -6.32 -6.88 -35.65
N ALA A 297 -6.08 -8.16 -35.43
CA ALA A 297 -5.17 -8.95 -36.26
C ALA A 297 -5.66 -9.04 -37.72
N LYS A 298 -6.97 -9.16 -37.95
CA LYS A 298 -7.59 -9.15 -39.29
C LYS A 298 -7.53 -7.78 -39.96
N GLN A 299 -7.49 -6.68 -39.19
CA GLN A 299 -7.37 -5.31 -39.69
C GLN A 299 -5.92 -4.89 -39.96
N SER A 300 -4.92 -5.65 -39.52
CA SER A 300 -3.49 -5.38 -39.78
C SER A 300 -2.77 -6.58 -40.41
N PRO A 301 -3.08 -6.98 -41.65
CA PRO A 301 -2.37 -8.09 -42.32
C PRO A 301 -0.93 -7.75 -42.73
N ASP A 302 -0.59 -6.46 -42.91
CA ASP A 302 0.65 -6.03 -43.58
C ASP A 302 1.70 -5.39 -42.65
N THR A 303 1.98 -6.01 -41.50
CA THR A 303 3.25 -5.70 -40.82
C THR A 303 3.90 -7.00 -40.38
N ALA A 304 4.75 -7.53 -41.27
CA ALA A 304 5.61 -8.66 -40.98
C ALA A 304 6.46 -8.36 -39.72
N PRO A 305 6.70 -9.34 -38.84
CA PRO A 305 7.64 -9.18 -37.75
C PRO A 305 9.04 -9.01 -38.34
N ILE A 306 9.72 -7.90 -38.04
CA ILE A 306 11.15 -7.77 -38.31
C ILE A 306 11.86 -8.71 -37.32
N GLU A 307 12.07 -9.96 -37.74
CA GLU A 307 12.99 -10.88 -37.10
C GLU A 307 14.42 -10.57 -37.56
N GLY A 308 15.33 -10.45 -36.58
CA GLY A 308 16.77 -10.55 -36.81
C GLY A 308 17.51 -9.22 -36.98
N GLY A 309 18.14 -8.75 -35.90
CA GLY A 309 19.48 -8.18 -36.08
C GLY A 309 20.42 -9.30 -36.56
N PRO A 310 21.46 -8.99 -37.36
CA PRO A 310 22.74 -8.72 -36.69
C PRO A 310 23.68 -7.71 -37.41
N THR A 311 24.67 -7.26 -36.62
CA THR A 311 26.06 -6.90 -36.98
C THR A 311 26.36 -5.65 -37.82
N GLY A 312 26.98 -4.65 -37.16
CA GLY A 312 28.37 -4.25 -37.45
C GLY A 312 28.63 -3.25 -38.58
N GLY A 313 29.12 -2.06 -38.20
CA GLY A 313 30.25 -1.35 -38.85
C GLY A 313 30.04 -0.60 -40.16
N SER A 314 30.41 0.70 -40.15
CA SER A 314 31.05 1.54 -41.21
C SER A 314 30.44 1.51 -42.63
N ASP A 315 30.15 2.61 -43.32
CA ASP A 315 30.99 3.79 -43.54
C ASP A 315 30.16 4.94 -44.13
N GLU A 316 30.64 6.14 -43.79
CA GLU A 316 30.77 7.38 -44.57
C GLU A 316 29.83 7.79 -45.72
N ALA A 317 29.43 9.07 -45.59
CA ALA A 317 29.38 10.12 -46.61
C ALA A 317 28.30 10.08 -47.70
N LEU A 318 27.45 11.13 -47.72
CA LEU A 318 27.67 12.26 -48.65
C LEU A 318 26.73 13.44 -48.34
N ASP A 319 27.39 14.49 -47.87
CA ASP A 319 27.20 15.94 -48.05
C ASP A 319 26.09 16.54 -48.97
N ASN A 320 25.66 17.71 -48.48
CA ASN A 320 25.35 18.98 -49.15
C ASN A 320 24.04 19.17 -49.93
N ALA A 321 23.23 20.15 -49.49
CA ALA A 321 23.34 21.55 -49.98
C ALA A 321 22.21 22.45 -49.42
N GLY A 322 22.54 23.70 -49.08
CA GLY A 322 21.59 24.83 -49.02
C GLY A 322 21.39 25.46 -47.66
#